data_AF-A0A317EFM3-F1
#
_entry.id   AF-A0A317EFM3-F1
#
_cell.length_a   1.000
_cell.length_b   1.000
_cell.length_c   1.000
_cell.angle_alpha   90.00
_cell.angle_beta   90.00
_cell.angle_gamma   90.00
#
_symmetry.space_group_name_H-M   'P 1'
#
loop_
_entity.id
_entity.type
_entity.pdbx_description
1 polymer ?
#
loop_
_entity_poly.entity_id
_entity_poly.type
_entity_poly.pdbx_seq_one_letter_code
_entity_poly.pdbx_strand_id
1 'polypeptide(L)'
;MIRLLRLVASLLRLGTRPAATAAPVRPPSLPLPAIAFAYPWIALTDGAARALFDRELRLELVPGHPLHGIGATAIGRVDGEDDILFALDDGRLAVVHLTFIGKPEQSPAWPRCTLFATAAAFEAAQR
;
A
#
# COMPACT_ATOMS: atom_id res chain seq x y z
N MET A 1 -2.47 7.66 -19.89
CA MET A 1 -3.07 8.91 -19.36
C MET A 1 -2.40 9.20 -18.02
N ILE A 2 -1.32 9.97 -18.07
CA ILE A 2 -0.46 10.34 -16.94
C ILE A 2 -1.23 11.31 -16.04
N ARG A 3 -1.55 10.92 -14.80
CA ARG A 3 -2.04 11.86 -13.78
C ARG A 3 -0.88 12.32 -12.93
N LEU A 4 -0.23 13.35 -13.47
CA LEU A 4 0.72 14.24 -12.83
C LEU A 4 0.18 14.77 -11.48
N LEU A 5 0.97 14.59 -10.43
CA LEU A 5 0.99 15.32 -9.15
C LEU A 5 -0.35 15.48 -8.38
N ARG A 6 -0.46 14.74 -7.26
CA ARG A 6 -1.03 15.28 -6.02
C ARG A 6 -0.03 15.17 -4.87
N LEU A 7 1.10 15.85 -5.03
CA LEU A 7 1.96 16.20 -3.90
C LEU A 7 1.71 17.67 -3.52
N VAL A 8 0.58 17.93 -2.87
CA VAL A 8 0.41 19.09 -1.98
C VAL A 8 -0.44 18.65 -0.79
N ALA A 9 0.18 18.72 0.38
CA ALA A 9 -0.37 18.74 1.73
C ALA A 9 -1.89 18.86 1.86
N SER A 10 -2.53 17.81 2.42
CA SER A 10 -3.74 18.00 3.23
C SER A 10 -3.33 18.22 4.68
N LEU A 11 -2.83 19.43 4.96
CA LEU A 11 -2.89 20.03 6.29
C LEU A 11 -4.07 21.02 6.26
N LEU A 12 -4.94 20.90 7.27
CA LEU A 12 -6.18 21.65 7.53
C LEU A 12 -7.47 21.10 6.90
N ARG A 13 -7.97 19.99 7.48
CA ARG A 13 -9.34 20.00 8.02
C ARG A 13 -9.33 19.40 9.44
N LEU A 14 -9.15 20.28 10.44
CA LEU A 14 -9.66 20.04 11.78
C LEU A 14 -11.19 19.96 11.68
N GLY A 15 -11.68 18.74 11.54
CA GLY A 15 -13.08 18.40 11.70
C GLY A 15 -13.10 17.03 12.35
N THR A 16 -13.35 16.99 13.65
CA THR A 16 -13.54 15.77 14.45
C THR A 16 -14.70 14.97 13.87
N ARG A 17 -14.40 14.02 12.99
CA ARG A 17 -15.34 12.95 12.61
C ARG A 17 -15.11 11.77 13.54
N PRO A 18 -16.17 11.11 14.02
CA PRO A 18 -16.01 9.91 14.83
C PRO A 18 -15.27 8.87 14.00
N ALA A 19 -14.32 8.20 14.64
CA ALA A 19 -13.51 7.14 14.04
C ALA A 19 -14.46 6.02 13.57
N ALA A 20 -14.64 5.90 12.25
CA ALA A 20 -15.02 4.63 11.68
C ALA A 20 -13.84 3.69 11.97
N THR A 21 -14.09 2.64 12.72
CA THR A 21 -13.10 1.67 13.17
C THR A 21 -12.56 0.90 11.96
N ALA A 22 -11.62 1.49 11.22
CA ALA A 22 -10.77 0.76 10.30
C ALA A 22 -9.93 -0.19 11.17
N ALA A 23 -10.12 -1.50 10.98
CA ALA A 23 -9.30 -2.49 11.65
C ALA A 23 -7.81 -2.22 11.32
N PRO A 24 -6.90 -2.35 12.30
CA PRO A 24 -5.51 -1.93 12.10
C PRO A 24 -4.81 -2.86 11.10
N VAL A 25 -4.28 -2.30 10.00
CA VAL A 25 -3.15 -2.94 9.32
C VAL A 25 -1.96 -2.80 10.25
N ARG A 26 -1.63 -3.90 10.93
CA ARG A 26 -0.45 -4.02 11.78
C ARG A 26 0.80 -4.05 10.88
N PRO A 27 1.95 -3.49 11.30
CA PRO A 27 3.22 -3.79 10.63
C PRO A 27 3.41 -5.32 10.61
N PRO A 28 4.01 -5.89 9.55
CA PRO A 28 4.13 -7.31 9.42
C PRO A 28 5.01 -7.86 10.54
N SER A 29 4.60 -9.01 11.05
CA SER A 29 5.28 -9.79 12.07
C SER A 29 6.39 -10.66 11.45
N LEU A 30 6.29 -10.93 10.15
CA LEU A 30 7.31 -11.66 9.39
C LEU A 30 8.47 -10.72 8.97
N PRO A 31 9.70 -11.24 8.87
CA PRO A 31 10.80 -10.48 8.28
C PRO A 31 10.45 -10.11 6.84
N LEU A 32 10.87 -8.92 6.41
CA LEU A 32 10.67 -8.49 5.03
C LEU A 32 11.45 -9.41 4.08
N PRO A 33 10.85 -9.81 2.94
CA PRO A 33 11.55 -10.63 1.96
C PRO A 33 12.69 -9.84 1.30
N ALA A 34 13.77 -10.54 0.96
CA ALA A 34 14.76 -10.00 0.04
C ALA A 34 14.15 -10.00 -1.37
N ILE A 35 14.10 -8.83 -2.01
CA ILE A 35 13.56 -8.65 -3.36
C ILE A 35 14.58 -7.90 -4.21
N ALA A 36 14.84 -8.42 -5.42
CA ALA A 36 15.58 -7.71 -6.45
C ALA A 36 14.64 -6.78 -7.22
N PHE A 37 14.74 -5.48 -6.99
CA PHE A 37 13.93 -4.49 -7.70
C PHE A 37 14.56 -4.11 -9.05
N ALA A 38 13.79 -4.22 -10.12
CA ALA A 38 14.14 -3.70 -11.45
C ALA A 38 13.37 -2.40 -11.74
N TYR A 39 14.02 -1.43 -12.37
CA TYR A 39 13.35 -0.19 -12.82
C TYR A 39 12.10 -0.53 -13.66
N PRO A 40 10.94 0.10 -13.41
CA PRO A 40 10.72 1.33 -12.64
C PRO A 40 10.53 1.16 -11.13
N TRP A 41 10.70 -0.03 -10.57
CA TRP A 41 10.58 -0.23 -9.13
C TRP A 41 11.76 0.32 -8.34
N ILE A 42 11.45 1.02 -7.26
CA ILE A 42 12.39 1.60 -6.31
C ILE A 42 12.13 0.98 -4.94
N ALA A 43 13.17 0.39 -4.34
CA ALA A 43 13.12 -0.11 -2.98
C ALA A 43 12.85 1.01 -1.97
N LEU A 44 11.93 0.77 -1.03
CA LEU A 44 11.71 1.67 0.11
C LEU A 44 12.65 1.27 1.25
N THR A 45 13.75 2.00 1.41
CA THR A 45 14.74 1.77 2.47
C THR A 45 14.52 2.64 3.71
N ASP A 46 13.85 3.78 3.54
CA ASP A 46 13.52 4.71 4.62
C ASP A 46 12.22 4.32 5.34
N GLY A 47 12.25 4.34 6.68
CA GLY A 47 11.10 4.01 7.52
C GLY A 47 9.96 5.02 7.42
N ALA A 48 10.25 6.31 7.19
CA ALA A 48 9.20 7.32 7.08
C ALA A 48 8.39 7.16 5.78
N ALA A 49 9.06 6.88 4.66
CA ALA A 49 8.39 6.55 3.40
C ALA A 49 7.47 5.32 3.53
N ARG A 50 7.94 4.24 4.20
CA ARG A 50 7.11 3.06 4.46
C ARG A 50 5.88 3.41 5.29
N ALA A 51 6.07 4.14 6.39
CA ALA A 51 5.00 4.52 7.29
C ALA A 51 3.90 5.35 6.61
N LEU A 52 4.28 6.18 5.62
CA LEU A 52 3.33 6.96 4.82
C LEU A 52 2.41 6.05 4.01
N PHE A 53 2.95 5.11 3.25
CA PHE A 53 2.16 4.20 2.41
C PHE A 53 1.36 3.20 3.26
N ASP A 54 1.94 2.68 4.34
CA ASP A 54 1.23 1.81 5.29
C ASP A 54 0.02 2.55 5.89
N ARG A 55 0.17 3.85 6.17
CA ARG A 55 -0.93 4.68 6.66
C ARG A 55 -2.00 4.91 5.61
N GLU A 56 -1.62 5.17 4.38
CA GLU A 56 -2.61 5.39 3.33
C GLU A 56 -3.40 4.11 3.03
N LEU A 57 -2.72 2.97 2.88
CA LEU A 57 -3.38 1.67 2.71
C LEU A 57 -4.39 1.41 3.85
N ARG A 58 -4.00 1.70 5.11
CA ARG A 58 -4.93 1.59 6.26
C ARG A 58 -6.18 2.41 6.12
N LEU A 59 -6.04 3.65 5.64
CA LEU A 59 -7.15 4.56 5.55
C LEU A 59 -8.13 4.13 4.45
N GLU A 60 -7.62 3.61 3.33
CA GLU A 60 -8.43 3.29 2.16
C GLU A 60 -9.18 1.95 2.26
N LEU A 61 -8.65 0.98 3.00
CA LEU A 61 -9.25 -0.35 3.07
C LEU A 61 -10.65 -0.35 3.70
N VAL A 62 -11.54 -1.16 3.11
CA VAL A 62 -12.89 -1.45 3.61
C VAL A 62 -13.14 -2.94 3.76
N PRO A 63 -14.10 -3.35 4.62
CA PRO A 63 -14.52 -4.74 4.71
C PRO A 63 -14.86 -5.33 3.34
N GLY A 64 -14.35 -6.54 3.09
CA GLY A 64 -14.48 -7.24 1.81
C GLY A 64 -13.33 -7.02 0.84
N HIS A 65 -12.48 -6.01 1.04
CA HIS A 65 -11.26 -5.87 0.25
C HIS A 65 -10.28 -7.03 0.56
N PRO A 66 -9.57 -7.61 -0.43
CA PRO A 66 -8.69 -8.77 -0.22
C PRO A 66 -7.59 -8.60 0.85
N LEU A 67 -7.19 -7.36 1.13
CA LEU A 67 -6.18 -7.00 2.12
C LEU A 67 -6.77 -6.53 3.46
N HIS A 68 -8.10 -6.42 3.58
CA HIS A 68 -8.71 -5.90 4.81
C HIS A 68 -8.45 -6.84 5.99
N GLY A 69 -7.81 -6.31 7.05
CA GLY A 69 -7.44 -7.06 8.25
C GLY A 69 -6.14 -7.85 8.13
N ILE A 70 -5.42 -7.78 7.01
CA ILE A 70 -4.10 -8.38 6.84
C ILE A 70 -3.04 -7.32 7.17
N GLY A 71 -2.08 -7.63 8.03
CA GLY A 71 -0.93 -6.75 8.28
C GLY A 71 -0.06 -6.64 7.03
N ALA A 72 0.43 -5.43 6.75
CA ALA A 72 1.14 -5.12 5.51
C ALA A 72 2.17 -4.01 5.76
N THR A 73 3.34 -4.12 5.13
CA THR A 73 4.32 -3.03 5.06
C THR A 73 4.83 -2.82 3.65
N ALA A 74 4.84 -1.56 3.24
CA ALA A 74 5.39 -1.11 1.99
C ALA A 74 6.90 -1.38 1.95
N ILE A 75 7.35 -1.97 0.85
CA ILE A 75 8.76 -2.34 0.63
C ILE A 75 9.31 -1.84 -0.71
N GLY A 76 8.44 -1.46 -1.64
CA GLY A 76 8.83 -0.88 -2.93
C GLY A 76 7.74 0.02 -3.48
N ARG A 77 8.11 0.92 -4.38
CA ARG A 77 7.17 1.75 -5.15
C ARG A 77 7.59 1.80 -6.61
N VAL A 78 6.64 2.02 -7.51
CA VAL A 78 6.95 2.39 -8.89
C VAL A 78 7.38 3.86 -8.93
N ASP A 79 8.35 4.18 -9.78
CA ASP A 79 8.73 5.56 -10.06
C ASP A 79 7.69 6.25 -10.96
N GLY A 80 7.08 7.32 -10.46
CA GLY A 80 6.09 8.10 -11.21
C GLY A 80 4.65 7.55 -11.22
N GLU A 81 4.37 6.45 -10.51
CA GLU A 81 3.03 5.87 -10.38
C GLU A 81 2.64 5.62 -8.91
N ASP A 82 1.35 5.42 -8.67
CA ASP A 82 0.74 5.19 -7.36
C ASP A 82 0.74 3.70 -6.96
N ASP A 83 1.55 2.87 -7.64
CA ASP A 83 1.70 1.45 -7.39
C ASP A 83 2.77 1.19 -6.31
N ILE A 84 2.36 0.59 -5.21
CA ILE A 84 3.19 0.28 -4.05
C ILE A 84 3.20 -1.22 -3.81
N LEU A 85 4.39 -1.80 -3.62
CA LEU A 85 4.56 -3.19 -3.23
C LEU A 85 4.55 -3.32 -1.71
N PHE A 86 3.66 -4.15 -1.19
CA PHE A 86 3.53 -4.49 0.21
C PHE A 86 3.92 -5.95 0.47
N ALA A 87 4.70 -6.19 1.54
CA ALA A 87 4.84 -7.50 2.15
C ALA A 87 3.71 -7.72 3.16
N LEU A 88 3.03 -8.87 3.07
CA LEU A 88 1.89 -9.22 3.91
C LEU A 88 2.27 -10.15 5.06
N ASP A 89 1.49 -10.10 6.14
CA ASP A 89 1.65 -10.93 7.35
C ASP A 89 1.52 -12.45 7.10
N ASP A 90 0.87 -12.83 6.01
CA ASP A 90 0.68 -14.22 5.60
C ASP A 90 1.78 -14.73 4.65
N GLY A 91 2.83 -13.94 4.44
CA GLY A 91 3.98 -14.27 3.61
C GLY A 91 3.80 -13.98 2.11
N ARG A 92 2.62 -13.53 1.69
CA ARG A 92 2.37 -13.08 0.32
C ARG A 92 2.85 -11.65 0.11
N LEU A 93 2.79 -11.21 -1.15
CA LEU A 93 3.04 -9.84 -1.57
C LEU A 93 1.81 -9.27 -2.27
N ALA A 94 1.63 -7.95 -2.19
CA ALA A 94 0.58 -7.25 -2.92
C ALA A 94 1.15 -6.00 -3.59
N VAL A 95 0.98 -5.88 -4.90
CA VAL A 95 1.07 -4.58 -5.58
C VAL A 95 -0.28 -3.90 -5.45
N VAL A 96 -0.31 -2.70 -4.88
CA VAL A 96 -1.53 -1.94 -4.64
C VAL A 96 -1.42 -0.58 -5.32
N HIS A 97 -2.40 -0.27 -6.16
CA HIS A 97 -2.59 1.05 -6.72
C HIS A 97 -3.40 1.90 -5.74
N LEU A 98 -2.70 2.65 -4.88
CA LEU A 98 -3.36 3.49 -3.87
C LEU A 98 -4.14 4.62 -4.54
N THR A 99 -5.24 5.07 -3.91
CA THR A 99 -6.10 6.12 -4.48
C THR A 99 -5.82 7.50 -3.87
N PHE A 100 -5.05 7.55 -2.79
CA PHE A 100 -4.69 8.68 -1.96
C PHE A 100 -5.89 9.52 -1.49
N ILE A 101 -7.00 8.87 -1.16
CA ILE A 101 -8.23 9.58 -0.74
C ILE A 101 -8.25 9.92 0.75
N GLY A 102 -7.33 9.37 1.55
CA GLY A 102 -7.16 9.66 2.98
C GLY A 102 -8.31 9.22 3.87
N LYS A 103 -9.17 8.32 3.40
CA LYS A 103 -10.37 7.80 4.08
C LYS A 103 -10.78 6.45 3.47
N PRO A 104 -11.71 5.70 4.08
CA PRO A 104 -12.14 4.43 3.51
C PRO A 104 -12.73 4.59 2.12
N GLU A 105 -12.40 3.65 1.24
CA GLU A 105 -13.00 3.53 -0.08
C GLU A 105 -14.49 3.19 0.00
N GLN A 106 -15.22 3.37 -1.10
CA GLN A 106 -16.65 3.01 -1.13
C GLN A 106 -16.91 1.57 -1.55
N SER A 107 -15.92 0.93 -2.17
CA SER A 107 -16.05 -0.40 -2.77
C SER A 107 -14.84 -1.25 -2.42
N PRO A 108 -15.03 -2.54 -2.08
CA PRO A 108 -13.93 -3.47 -1.83
C PRO A 108 -13.10 -3.80 -3.08
N ALA A 109 -13.49 -3.31 -4.26
CA ALA A 109 -12.67 -3.36 -5.47
C ALA A 109 -11.53 -2.31 -5.46
N TRP A 110 -11.56 -1.37 -4.51
CA TRP A 110 -10.55 -0.32 -4.34
C TRP A 110 -9.91 -0.37 -2.94
N PRO A 111 -8.62 -0.02 -2.80
CA PRO A 111 -7.66 0.21 -3.89
C PRO A 111 -7.45 -1.04 -4.76
N ARG A 112 -7.01 -0.90 -6.02
CA ARG A 112 -6.77 -2.11 -6.85
C ARG A 112 -5.56 -2.84 -6.29
N CYS A 113 -5.65 -4.17 -6.16
CA CYS A 113 -4.50 -4.97 -5.76
C CYS A 113 -4.28 -6.19 -6.66
N THR A 114 -3.01 -6.54 -6.84
CA THR A 114 -2.54 -7.79 -7.45
C THR A 114 -1.71 -8.54 -6.43
N LEU A 115 -2.11 -9.78 -6.14
CA LEU A 115 -1.45 -10.64 -5.16
C LEU A 115 -0.41 -11.54 -5.82
N PHE A 116 0.73 -11.70 -5.15
CA PHE A 116 1.79 -12.63 -5.53
C PHE A 116 2.05 -13.59 -4.38
N ALA A 117 2.14 -14.89 -4.69
CA ALA A 117 2.36 -15.91 -3.67
C ALA A 117 3.78 -15.86 -3.09
N THR A 118 4.76 -15.38 -3.87
CA THR A 118 6.18 -15.40 -3.51
C THR A 118 6.92 -14.19 -4.09
N ALA A 119 8.09 -13.87 -3.51
CA ALA A 119 9.00 -12.86 -4.05
C ALA A 119 9.39 -13.16 -5.50
N ALA A 120 9.76 -14.40 -5.82
CA ALA A 120 10.11 -14.82 -7.18
C ALA A 120 8.96 -14.60 -8.19
N ALA A 121 7.70 -14.79 -7.77
CA ALA A 121 6.55 -14.54 -8.63
C ALA A 121 6.36 -13.04 -8.93
N PHE A 122 6.56 -12.18 -7.93
CA PHE A 122 6.62 -10.73 -8.15
C PHE A 122 7.80 -10.38 -9.06
N GLU A 123 8.98 -10.94 -8.78
CA GLU A 123 10.21 -10.62 -9.50
C GLU A 123 10.16 -10.99 -10.98
N ALA A 124 9.44 -12.06 -11.34
CA ALA A 124 9.19 -12.43 -12.72
C ALA A 124 8.15 -11.54 -13.43
N ALA A 125 7.34 -10.81 -12.67
CA ALA A 125 6.24 -9.99 -13.16
C ALA A 125 6.56 -8.49 -13.25
N GLN A 126 7.60 -8.01 -12.57
CA GLN A 126 8.10 -6.64 -12.71
C GLN A 126 8.56 -6.41 -14.16
N ARG A 127 7.90 -5.48 -14.84
CA ARG A 127 8.17 -5.02 -16.20
C ARG A 127 8.38 -3.52 -16.21
#